data_AF-A0A8B6ETG3-F1
#
_entry.id   AF-A0A8B6ETG3-F1
#
_cell.length_a   1.000
_cell.length_b   1.000
_cell.length_c   1.000
_cell.angle_alpha   90.00
_cell.angle_beta   90.00
_cell.angle_gamma   90.00
#
_symmetry.space_group_name_H-M   'P 1'
#
loop_
_entity.id
_entity.type
_entity.pdbx_description
1 polymer ?
#
loop_
_entity_poly.entity_id
_entity_poly.type
_entity_poly.pdbx_seq_one_letter_code
_entity_poly.pdbx_strand_id
1 'polypeptide(L)'
;MDADQCLRMIEDQYDFMFKEKEEESIKAIVQLNDKFITLPTGYGKSSIYFYLPEIFEALTGEKSSIVVISPLQALMLDQVQKLEKL
;
A
#
# COMPACT_ATOMS: atom_id res chain seq x y z
N MET A 1 5.93 15.69 3.85
CA MET A 1 4.80 15.17 4.65
C MET A 1 5.33 14.08 5.57
N ASP A 2 4.63 13.77 6.65
CA ASP A 2 4.85 12.54 7.42
C ASP A 2 3.92 11.41 6.93
N ALA A 3 4.10 10.18 7.44
CA ALA A 3 3.33 9.02 7.03
C ALA A 3 1.82 9.19 7.32
N ASP A 4 1.47 9.79 8.47
CA ASP A 4 0.07 10.03 8.87
C ASP A 4 -0.63 11.02 7.94
N GLN A 5 0.08 12.05 7.48
CA GLN A 5 -0.42 12.99 6.47
C GLN A 5 -0.63 12.31 5.12
N CYS A 6 0.27 11.41 4.71
CA CYS A 6 0.13 10.69 3.44
C CYS A 6 -1.05 9.71 3.47
N LEU A 7 -1.24 8.99 4.57
CA LEU A 7 -2.38 8.09 4.75
C LEU A 7 -3.71 8.85 4.62
N ARG A 8 -3.87 9.95 5.35
CA ARG A 8 -5.08 10.79 5.28
C ARG A 8 -5.34 11.33 3.87
N MET A 9 -4.31 11.76 3.16
CA MET A 9 -4.44 12.23 1.78
C MET A 9 -5.03 11.14 0.87
N ILE A 10 -4.57 9.89 1.02
CA ILE A 10 -5.05 8.75 0.24
C ILE A 10 -6.47 8.36 0.64
N GLU A 11 -6.77 8.35 1.93
CA GLU A 11 -8.12 8.10 2.44
C GLU A 11 -9.13 9.08 1.85
N ASP A 12 -8.80 10.38 1.85
CA ASP A 12 -9.62 11.44 1.28
C ASP A 12 -9.76 11.32 -0.25
N GLN A 13 -8.67 10.96 -0.95
CA GLN A 13 -8.64 10.89 -2.41
C GLN A 13 -9.50 9.74 -2.96
N TYR A 14 -9.48 8.58 -2.29
CA TYR A 14 -10.17 7.37 -2.76
C TYR A 14 -11.44 7.05 -1.95
N ASP A 15 -11.87 7.96 -1.06
CA ASP A 15 -13.07 7.84 -0.21
C ASP A 15 -13.15 6.50 0.56
N PHE A 16 -12.08 6.17 1.27
CA PHE A 16 -12.00 4.97 2.11
C PHE A 16 -11.14 5.20 3.36
N MET A 17 -11.19 4.27 4.31
CA MET A 17 -10.34 4.28 5.50
C MET A 17 -9.45 3.04 5.50
N PHE A 18 -8.17 3.21 5.83
CA PHE A 18 -7.30 2.07 6.09
C PHE A 18 -7.73 1.34 7.36
N LYS A 19 -7.47 0.04 7.40
CA LYS A 19 -7.58 -0.72 8.66
C LYS A 19 -6.37 -0.44 9.52
N GLU A 20 -6.55 -0.52 10.84
CA GLU A 20 -5.49 -0.33 11.84
C GLU A 20 -4.17 -1.02 11.46
N LYS A 21 -4.22 -2.33 11.11
CA LYS A 21 -2.98 -3.05 10.76
C LYS A 21 -2.42 -2.71 9.38
N GLU A 22 -3.23 -2.18 8.47
CA GLU A 22 -2.74 -1.67 7.18
C GLU A 22 -1.96 -0.38 7.42
N GLU A 23 -2.48 0.54 8.23
CA GLU A 23 -1.77 1.76 8.62
C GLU A 23 -0.46 1.45 9.34
N GLU A 24 -0.48 0.58 10.35
CA GLU A 24 0.72 0.16 11.08
C GLU A 24 1.78 -0.42 10.14
N SER A 25 1.33 -1.24 9.17
CA SER A 25 2.20 -1.86 8.17
C SER A 25 2.84 -0.81 7.27
N ILE A 26 2.05 0.14 6.76
CA ILE A 26 2.53 1.23 5.90
C ILE A 26 3.52 2.10 6.67
N LYS A 27 3.17 2.53 7.89
CA LYS A 27 4.06 3.33 8.76
C LYS A 27 5.38 2.61 9.02
N ALA A 28 5.35 1.29 9.22
CA ALA A 28 6.55 0.49 9.36
C ALA A 28 7.39 0.46 8.06
N ILE A 29 6.76 0.27 6.89
CA ILE A 29 7.47 0.22 5.59
C ILE A 29 8.14 1.56 5.27
N VAL A 30 7.47 2.68 5.54
CA VAL A 30 7.99 4.04 5.30
C VAL A 30 9.29 4.32 6.07
N GLN A 31 9.59 3.58 7.14
CA GLN A 31 10.86 3.67 7.85
C GLN A 31 12.06 3.10 7.06
N LEU A 32 11.88 2.66 5.81
CA LEU A 32 12.93 2.20 4.88
C LEU A 32 13.81 1.07 5.44
N ASN A 33 13.21 0.15 6.20
CA ASN A 33 13.86 -1.05 6.71
C ASN A 33 13.08 -2.29 6.27
N ASP A 34 13.76 -3.44 6.19
CA ASP A 34 13.09 -4.71 5.89
C ASP A 34 12.05 -5.05 6.95
N LYS A 35 10.81 -5.32 6.51
CA LYS A 35 9.69 -5.66 7.38
C LYS A 35 9.11 -7.02 7.00
N PHE A 36 8.82 -7.82 8.02
CA PHE A 36 7.99 -9.02 7.88
C PHE A 36 6.61 -8.76 8.47
N ILE A 37 5.60 -8.63 7.62
CA ILE A 37 4.23 -8.26 8.01
C ILE A 37 3.34 -9.49 7.99
N THR A 38 2.76 -9.83 9.14
CA THR A 38 1.86 -10.98 9.30
C THR A 38 0.41 -10.54 9.50
N LEU A 39 -0.42 -10.80 8.50
CA LEU A 39 -1.86 -10.52 8.52
C LEU A 39 -2.66 -11.78 8.15
N PRO A 40 -3.91 -11.93 8.60
CA PRO A 40 -4.75 -13.05 8.17
C PRO A 40 -5.11 -12.93 6.68
N THR A 41 -5.51 -14.05 6.08
CA THR A 41 -6.09 -14.06 4.72
C THR A 41 -7.37 -13.23 4.69
N GLY A 42 -7.61 -12.50 3.60
CA GLY A 42 -8.79 -11.63 3.47
C GLY A 42 -8.72 -10.32 4.26
N TYR A 43 -7.65 -10.06 5.01
CA TYR A 43 -7.53 -8.81 5.78
C TYR A 43 -7.44 -7.57 4.89
N GLY A 44 -6.83 -7.67 3.71
CA GLY A 44 -6.56 -6.52 2.83
C GLY A 44 -5.08 -6.25 2.57
N LYS A 45 -4.22 -7.29 2.67
CA LYS A 45 -2.76 -7.15 2.50
C LYS A 45 -2.33 -6.42 1.23
N SER A 46 -3.11 -6.54 0.15
CA SER A 46 -2.82 -5.86 -1.12
C SER A 46 -2.95 -4.35 -1.04
N SER A 47 -3.89 -3.84 -0.25
CA SER A 47 -4.08 -2.40 -0.02
C SER A 47 -2.81 -1.75 0.50
N ILE A 48 -2.03 -2.46 1.34
CA ILE A 48 -0.77 -1.94 1.89
C ILE A 48 0.18 -1.52 0.76
N TYR A 49 0.44 -2.40 -0.21
CA TYR A 49 1.41 -2.10 -1.26
C TYR A 49 0.82 -1.35 -2.46
N PHE A 50 -0.48 -1.42 -2.72
CA PHE A 50 -1.12 -0.67 -3.80
C PHE A 50 -0.88 0.85 -3.71
N TYR A 51 -0.93 1.41 -2.50
CA TYR A 51 -0.75 2.84 -2.30
C TYR A 51 0.69 3.27 -1.99
N LEU A 52 1.64 2.32 -1.80
CA LEU A 52 3.03 2.67 -1.49
C LEU A 52 3.68 3.59 -2.53
N PRO A 53 3.50 3.42 -3.86
CA PRO A 53 4.06 4.35 -4.84
C PRO A 53 3.64 5.79 -4.56
N GLU A 54 2.35 6.04 -4.37
CA GLU A 54 1.80 7.39 -4.12
C GLU A 54 2.28 7.95 -2.77
N ILE A 55 2.38 7.11 -1.73
CA ILE A 55 2.95 7.49 -0.44
C ILE A 55 4.42 7.91 -0.60
N PHE A 56 5.23 7.11 -1.29
CA PHE A 56 6.64 7.44 -1.50
C PHE A 56 6.82 8.67 -2.38
N GLU A 57 5.98 8.87 -3.40
CA GLU A 57 5.97 10.11 -4.19
C GLU A 57 5.68 11.33 -3.32
N ALA A 58 4.69 11.26 -2.43
CA ALA A 58 4.35 12.36 -1.51
C ALA A 58 5.44 12.63 -0.46
N LEU A 59 6.16 11.60 -0.02
CA LEU A 59 7.24 11.72 0.98
C LEU A 59 8.55 12.23 0.38
N THR A 60 8.90 11.78 -0.83
CA THR A 60 10.21 12.01 -1.44
C THR A 60 10.19 13.13 -2.49
N GLY A 61 9.04 13.40 -3.10
CA GLY A 61 8.90 14.26 -4.27
C GLY A 61 9.39 13.63 -5.58
N GLU A 62 9.71 12.33 -5.56
CA GLU A 62 10.24 11.58 -6.71
C GLU A 62 9.27 10.47 -7.13
N LYS A 63 9.16 10.24 -8.45
CA LYS A 63 8.36 9.14 -8.99
C LYS A 63 8.78 7.81 -8.40
N SER A 64 7.81 7.05 -7.93
CA SER A 64 8.05 5.80 -7.20
C SER A 64 7.36 4.62 -7.87
N SER A 65 7.90 3.43 -7.68
CA SER A 65 7.34 2.19 -8.22
C SER A 65 7.66 1.05 -7.27
N ILE A 66 6.78 0.05 -7.24
CA ILE A 66 6.98 -1.15 -6.43
C ILE A 66 7.10 -2.38 -7.33
N VAL A 67 7.87 -3.36 -6.87
CA VAL A 67 7.96 -4.68 -7.51
C VAL A 67 7.27 -5.69 -6.61
N VAL A 68 6.12 -6.20 -7.05
CA VAL A 68 5.37 -7.24 -6.34
C VAL A 68 5.75 -8.61 -6.90
N ILE A 69 6.36 -9.45 -6.08
CA ILE A 69 6.70 -10.83 -6.45
C ILE A 69 5.63 -11.76 -5.85
N SER A 70 4.92 -12.48 -6.72
CA SER A 70 3.87 -13.42 -6.32
C SER A 70 4.04 -14.75 -7.06
N PRO A 71 3.89 -15.90 -6.39
CA PRO A 71 4.03 -17.22 -7.02
C PRO A 71 2.83 -17.60 -7.90
N LEU A 72 1.68 -16.92 -7.78
CA LEU A 72 0.45 -17.29 -8.45
C LEU A 72 0.04 -16.24 -9.49
N GLN A 73 0.07 -16.62 -10.77
CA GLN A 73 -0.34 -15.76 -11.88
C GLN A 73 -1.80 -15.29 -11.77
N ALA A 74 -2.72 -16.19 -11.39
CA ALA A 74 -4.12 -15.84 -11.20
C ALA A 74 -4.29 -14.71 -10.16
N LEU A 75 -3.54 -14.78 -9.05
CA LEU A 75 -3.55 -13.74 -8.03
C LEU A 75 -3.00 -12.41 -8.55
N MET A 76 -1.97 -12.44 -9.38
CA MET A 76 -1.43 -11.22 -10.00
C MET A 76 -2.47 -10.57 -10.94
N LEU A 77 -3.14 -11.37 -11.77
CA LEU A 77 -4.19 -10.87 -12.67
C LEU A 77 -5.35 -10.24 -11.89
N ASP A 78 -5.82 -10.90 -10.83
CA ASP A 78 -6.88 -10.37 -9.97
C ASP A 78 -6.50 -9.05 -9.31
N GLN A 79 -5.22 -8.87 -8.94
CA GLN A 79 -4.72 -7.63 -8.34
C GLN A 79 -4.63 -6.50 -9.36
N VAL A 80 -4.14 -6.77 -10.58
CA VAL A 80 -4.10 -5.79 -11.67
C VAL A 80 -5.51 -5.33 -12.05
N GLN A 81 -6.45 -6.27 -12.21
CA GLN A 81 -7.85 -5.93 -12.53
C GLN A 81 -8.54 -5.10 -11.44
N LYS A 82 -8.12 -5.22 -10.18
CA LYS A 82 -8.62 -4.36 -9.10
C LYS A 82 -8.04 -2.96 -9.19
N LEU A 83 -6.75 -2.83 -9.50
CA LEU A 83 -6.09 -1.53 -9.69
C LEU A 83 -6.65 -0.76 -10.88
N GLU A 84 -7.02 -1.43 -11.98
CA GLU A 84 -7.64 -0.79 -13.14
C GLU A 84 -9.05 -0.23 -12.86
N LYS A 85 -9.65 -0.56 -11.70
CA LYS A 85 -10.98 -0.12 -11.28
C LYS A 85 -10.96 0.86 -10.11
N LEU A 86 -9.79 1.08 -9.51
CA LEU A 86 -9.53 2.09 -8.49
C LEU A 86 -9.47 3.47 -9.15
#